data_AF-A0A447TR27-F1
#
_entry.id   AF-A0A447TR27-F1
#
_cell.length_a   1.000
_cell.length_b   1.000
_cell.length_c   1.000
_cell.angle_alpha   90.00
_cell.angle_beta   90.00
_cell.angle_gamma   90.00
#
_symmetry.space_group_name_H-M   'P 1'
#
loop_
_entity.id
_entity.type
_entity.pdbx_description
1 polymer ?
#
loop_
_entity_poly.entity_id
_entity_poly.type
_entity_poly.pdbx_seq_one_letter_code
_entity_poly.pdbx_strand_id
1 'polypeptide(L)'
;MVPTGFGWLGNKGQIKEEMGTHLWITARMLHVYSVAASMGRPGAYDLVDHGIKAMNGALRDKKYGGWYACVNDQGVVDASKQGYQHFFALLGAASAVTTGHPEARKLLDYTIEVIEKYFWSEEEQMCLESWDEAFSQTEDYRGGNANMHAVEAFPDCL
;
A
#
# COMPACT_ATOMS: atom_id res chain seq x y z
N MET A 1 -7.42 -14.33 0.37
CA MET A 1 -6.41 -13.80 -0.59
C MET A 1 -6.95 -13.97 -1.99
N VAL A 2 -6.52 -13.13 -2.93
CA VAL A 2 -6.78 -13.22 -4.38
C VAL A 2 -5.44 -13.16 -5.12
N PRO A 3 -5.36 -13.55 -6.41
CA PRO A 3 -4.06 -13.61 -7.12
C PRO A 3 -3.28 -12.29 -7.10
N THR A 4 -3.98 -11.15 -7.16
CA THR A 4 -3.39 -9.82 -7.21
C THR A 4 -3.17 -9.15 -5.85
N GLY A 5 -3.55 -9.79 -4.72
CA GLY A 5 -3.43 -9.23 -3.37
C GLY A 5 -4.54 -9.68 -2.42
N PHE A 6 -5.21 -8.74 -1.77
CA PHE A 6 -6.35 -9.00 -0.88
C PHE A 6 -7.62 -8.33 -1.39
N GLY A 7 -8.64 -9.15 -1.65
CA GLY A 7 -9.94 -8.69 -2.14
C GLY A 7 -10.86 -8.18 -1.03
N TRP A 8 -11.96 -7.56 -1.44
CA TRP A 8 -12.98 -7.03 -0.53
C TRP A 8 -13.85 -8.15 0.04
N LEU A 9 -13.97 -8.23 1.37
CA LEU A 9 -14.83 -9.22 2.03
C LEU A 9 -16.25 -8.66 2.25
N GLY A 10 -17.25 -9.43 1.85
CA GLY A 10 -18.65 -9.18 2.19
C GLY A 10 -18.99 -9.62 3.62
N ASN A 11 -20.22 -9.34 4.05
CA ASN A 11 -20.68 -9.58 5.43
C ASN A 11 -20.59 -11.05 5.91
N LYS A 12 -20.42 -12.01 5.01
CA LYS A 12 -20.29 -13.44 5.35
C LYS A 12 -18.89 -14.00 5.02
N GLY A 13 -17.90 -13.13 4.79
CA GLY A 13 -16.52 -13.53 4.50
C GLY A 13 -16.25 -13.98 3.07
N GLN A 14 -17.23 -13.89 2.16
CA GLN A 14 -17.03 -14.13 0.73
C GLN A 14 -16.35 -12.93 0.06
N ILE A 15 -15.54 -13.20 -0.96
CA ILE A 15 -14.88 -12.15 -1.75
C ILE A 15 -15.92 -11.53 -2.69
N LYS A 16 -15.93 -10.20 -2.75
CA LYS A 16 -16.72 -9.41 -3.70
C LYS A 16 -15.84 -9.05 -4.89
N GLU A 17 -15.82 -9.94 -5.89
CA GLU A 17 -14.97 -9.81 -7.09
C GLU A 17 -15.20 -8.49 -7.83
N GLU A 18 -16.42 -7.95 -7.80
CA GLU A 18 -16.78 -6.69 -8.44
C GLU A 18 -16.05 -5.47 -7.85
N MET A 19 -15.49 -5.60 -6.64
CA MET A 19 -14.72 -4.54 -5.99
C MET A 19 -13.23 -4.59 -6.37
N GLY A 20 -12.74 -5.69 -6.95
CA GLY A 20 -11.33 -5.87 -7.26
C GLY A 20 -10.40 -5.84 -6.03
N THR A 21 -9.12 -5.63 -6.31
CA THR A 21 -8.03 -5.56 -5.34
C THR A 21 -7.59 -4.12 -5.16
N HIS A 22 -7.90 -3.57 -3.99
CA HIS A 22 -7.51 -2.21 -3.63
C HIS A 22 -6.14 -2.18 -2.95
N LEU A 23 -5.35 -1.14 -3.23
CA LEU A 23 -4.05 -0.93 -2.61
C LEU A 23 -4.18 -0.80 -1.09
N TRP A 24 -5.09 0.05 -0.60
CA TRP A 24 -5.26 0.26 0.85
C TRP A 24 -5.67 -1.01 1.60
N ILE A 25 -6.52 -1.88 1.00
CA ILE A 25 -6.90 -3.17 1.61
C ILE A 25 -5.67 -4.08 1.67
N THR A 26 -4.95 -4.19 0.55
CA THR A 26 -3.78 -5.06 0.44
C THR A 26 -2.69 -4.66 1.43
N ALA A 27 -2.39 -3.37 1.53
CA ALA A 27 -1.38 -2.84 2.43
C ALA A 27 -1.78 -2.98 3.91
N ARG A 28 -3.05 -2.76 4.26
CA ARG A 28 -3.56 -3.04 5.62
C ARG A 28 -3.48 -4.51 5.98
N MET A 29 -3.83 -5.40 5.06
CA MET A 29 -3.72 -6.84 5.31
C MET A 29 -2.27 -7.26 5.49
N LEU A 30 -1.34 -6.70 4.72
CA LEU A 30 0.10 -6.92 4.93
C LEU A 30 0.52 -6.50 6.35
N HIS A 31 0.09 -5.34 6.83
CA HIS A 31 0.32 -4.92 8.22
C HIS A 31 -0.28 -5.91 9.23
N VAL A 32 -1.58 -6.24 9.11
CA VAL A 32 -2.29 -7.13 10.04
C VAL A 32 -1.63 -8.52 10.12
N TYR A 33 -1.26 -9.10 8.99
CA TYR A 33 -0.61 -10.41 8.98
C TYR A 33 0.85 -10.35 9.44
N SER A 34 1.52 -9.20 9.32
CA SER A 34 2.84 -9.01 9.94
C SER A 34 2.75 -9.07 11.46
N VAL A 35 1.75 -8.40 12.05
CA VAL A 35 1.47 -8.50 13.49
C VAL A 35 1.13 -9.94 13.89
N ALA A 36 0.26 -10.61 13.13
CA ALA A 36 -0.11 -12.01 13.42
C ALA A 36 1.08 -12.98 13.31
N ALA A 37 2.01 -12.75 12.36
CA ALA A 37 3.24 -13.53 12.23
C ALA A 37 4.15 -13.34 13.45
N SER A 38 4.33 -12.10 13.92
CA SER A 38 5.08 -11.78 15.14
C SER A 38 4.45 -12.38 16.40
N MET A 39 3.13 -12.58 16.41
CA MET A 39 2.41 -13.32 17.47
C MET A 39 2.55 -14.86 17.37
N GLY A 40 3.31 -15.38 16.40
CA GLY A 40 3.53 -16.80 16.20
C GLY A 40 2.33 -17.57 15.64
N ARG A 41 1.40 -16.90 14.93
CA ARG A 41 0.25 -17.57 14.33
C ARG A 41 0.65 -18.32 13.05
N PRO A 42 0.46 -19.66 12.98
CA PRO A 42 0.77 -20.43 11.77
C PRO A 42 0.01 -19.92 10.55
N GLY A 43 0.68 -19.85 9.40
CA GLY A 43 0.13 -19.37 8.13
C GLY A 43 0.10 -17.85 7.95
N ALA A 44 0.31 -17.05 9.00
CA ALA A 44 0.35 -15.59 8.87
C ALA A 44 1.55 -15.11 8.03
N TYR A 45 2.71 -15.75 8.18
CA TYR A 45 3.91 -15.41 7.41
C TYR A 45 3.73 -15.65 5.89
N ASP A 46 2.97 -16.68 5.50
CA ASP A 46 2.65 -16.92 4.08
C ASP A 46 1.78 -15.79 3.51
N LEU A 47 0.92 -15.17 4.33
CA LEU A 47 0.11 -14.02 3.94
C LEU A 47 0.93 -12.72 3.88
N VAL A 48 2.00 -12.61 4.67
CA VAL A 48 3.00 -11.53 4.54
C VAL A 48 3.73 -11.67 3.20
N ASP A 49 4.24 -12.86 2.87
CA ASP A 49 4.88 -13.13 1.57
C ASP A 49 3.92 -12.82 0.40
N HIS A 50 2.64 -13.24 0.50
CA HIS A 50 1.62 -12.90 -0.49
C HIS A 50 1.42 -11.39 -0.63
N GLY A 51 1.35 -10.65 0.49
CA GLY A 51 1.23 -9.20 0.47
C GLY A 51 2.44 -8.52 -0.19
N ILE A 52 3.66 -8.93 0.14
CA ILE A 52 4.88 -8.38 -0.48
C ILE A 52 4.92 -8.69 -1.98
N LYS A 53 4.50 -9.89 -2.40
CA LYS A 53 4.37 -10.25 -3.81
C LYS A 53 3.33 -9.39 -4.53
N ALA A 54 2.19 -9.14 -3.89
CA ALA A 54 1.14 -8.27 -4.44
C ALA A 54 1.65 -6.83 -4.64
N MET A 55 2.36 -6.29 -3.66
CA MET A 55 2.99 -4.96 -3.74
C MET A 55 4.09 -4.88 -4.81
N ASN A 56 4.66 -6.00 -5.25
CA ASN A 56 5.61 -6.05 -6.37
C ASN A 56 4.98 -6.54 -7.68
N GLY A 57 3.68 -6.85 -7.66
CA GLY A 57 2.94 -7.47 -8.74
C GLY A 57 2.07 -6.47 -9.51
N ALA A 58 0.79 -6.83 -9.71
CA ALA A 58 -0.16 -6.07 -10.53
C ALA A 58 -0.47 -4.67 -9.97
N LEU A 59 -0.45 -4.48 -8.65
CA LEU A 59 -0.68 -3.17 -8.03
C LEU A 59 0.44 -2.18 -8.36
N ARG A 60 1.66 -2.64 -8.63
CA ARG A 60 2.81 -1.77 -8.86
C ARG A 60 2.79 -1.23 -10.27
N ASP A 61 2.81 0.10 -10.38
CA ASP A 61 2.99 0.76 -11.66
C ASP A 61 4.47 0.71 -12.05
N LYS A 62 4.80 -0.16 -12.99
CA LYS A 62 6.18 -0.35 -13.47
C LYS A 62 6.64 0.73 -14.44
N LYS A 63 5.72 1.59 -14.93
CA LYS A 63 6.01 2.64 -15.90
C LYS A 63 6.30 3.97 -15.21
N TYR A 64 5.44 4.39 -14.28
CA TYR A 64 5.56 5.69 -13.61
C TYR A 64 5.98 5.59 -12.14
N GLY A 65 5.96 4.38 -11.56
CA GLY A 65 6.27 4.15 -10.15
C GLY A 65 5.05 4.27 -9.25
N GLY A 66 5.24 3.92 -7.97
CA GLY A 66 4.16 3.82 -7.00
C GLY A 66 3.20 2.68 -7.33
N TRP A 67 1.95 2.82 -6.86
CA TRP A 67 0.93 1.80 -7.00
C TRP A 67 -0.38 2.38 -7.52
N TYR A 68 -1.09 1.59 -8.33
CA TYR A 68 -2.45 1.87 -8.74
C TYR A 68 -3.41 1.73 -7.54
N ALA A 69 -4.46 2.55 -7.50
CA ALA A 69 -5.45 2.51 -6.44
C ALA A 69 -6.25 1.19 -6.44
N CYS A 70 -6.60 0.66 -7.62
CA CYS A 70 -7.33 -0.59 -7.75
C CYS A 70 -6.96 -1.37 -9.02
N VAL A 71 -6.78 -2.68 -8.87
CA VAL A 71 -6.53 -3.64 -9.96
C VAL A 71 -7.40 -4.87 -9.81
N ASN A 72 -7.52 -5.67 -10.86
CA ASN A 72 -8.12 -7.00 -10.80
C ASN A 72 -7.33 -7.96 -11.71
N ASP A 73 -7.84 -9.18 -11.87
CA ASP A 73 -7.17 -10.19 -12.70
C ASP A 73 -7.16 -9.86 -14.20
N GLN A 74 -7.97 -8.90 -14.65
CA GLN A 74 -8.02 -8.44 -16.04
C GLN A 74 -7.13 -7.20 -16.29
N GLY A 75 -6.72 -6.47 -15.26
CA GLY A 75 -5.85 -5.31 -15.38
C GLY A 75 -6.10 -4.22 -14.35
N VAL A 76 -5.72 -2.98 -14.69
CA VAL A 76 -5.90 -1.81 -13.82
C VAL A 76 -7.35 -1.32 -13.93
N VAL A 77 -7.99 -1.10 -12.77
CA VAL A 77 -9.37 -0.59 -12.66
C VAL A 77 -9.37 0.91 -12.34
N ASP A 78 -8.49 1.32 -11.43
CA ASP A 78 -8.25 2.72 -11.08
C ASP A 78 -6.74 2.97 -11.02
N ALA A 79 -6.26 3.74 -11.99
CA ALA A 79 -4.84 4.03 -12.16
C ALA A 79 -4.34 5.25 -11.36
N SER A 80 -5.25 5.95 -10.65
CA SER A 80 -4.88 7.12 -9.87
C SER A 80 -3.90 6.78 -8.73
N LYS A 81 -3.08 7.76 -8.36
CA LYS A 81 -2.04 7.61 -7.34
C LYS A 81 -2.50 8.31 -6.07
N GLN A 82 -3.19 7.55 -5.23
CA GLN A 82 -3.84 8.07 -4.03
C GLN A 82 -2.88 8.10 -2.84
N GLY A 83 -2.57 9.28 -2.30
CA GLY A 83 -1.64 9.47 -1.19
C GLY A 83 -2.07 8.72 0.06
N TYR A 84 -3.35 8.80 0.42
CA TYR A 84 -3.94 7.98 1.49
C TYR A 84 -3.56 6.50 1.40
N GLN A 85 -3.66 5.92 0.20
CA GLN A 85 -3.37 4.51 -0.01
C GLN A 85 -1.86 4.22 -0.02
N HIS A 86 -1.04 5.18 -0.47
CA HIS A 86 0.42 5.09 -0.41
C HIS A 86 0.95 5.19 1.03
N PHE A 87 0.33 5.97 1.91
CA PHE A 87 0.69 5.96 3.34
C PHE A 87 0.38 4.62 4.00
N PHE A 88 -0.71 3.94 3.61
CA PHE A 88 -0.94 2.56 4.03
C PHE A 88 0.10 1.59 3.45
N ALA A 89 0.54 1.79 2.20
CA ALA A 89 1.64 1.01 1.64
C ALA A 89 2.92 1.14 2.48
N LEU A 90 3.22 2.35 2.95
CA LEU A 90 4.36 2.62 3.84
C LEU A 90 4.22 1.87 5.17
N LEU A 91 3.07 1.99 5.84
CA LEU A 91 2.77 1.26 7.08
C LEU A 91 2.89 -0.26 6.90
N GLY A 92 2.31 -0.80 5.83
CA GLY A 92 2.36 -2.23 5.52
C GLY A 92 3.79 -2.72 5.30
N ALA A 93 4.60 -1.97 4.54
CA ALA A 93 6.00 -2.30 4.29
C ALA A 93 6.85 -2.22 5.57
N ALA A 94 6.69 -1.16 6.37
CA ALA A 94 7.39 -0.99 7.65
C ALA A 94 7.06 -2.12 8.62
N SER A 95 5.79 -2.48 8.73
CA SER A 95 5.35 -3.60 9.57
C SER A 95 5.90 -4.95 9.09
N ALA A 96 5.96 -5.16 7.78
CA ALA A 96 6.50 -6.39 7.20
C ALA A 96 8.00 -6.56 7.49
N VAL A 97 8.77 -5.46 7.61
CA VAL A 97 10.19 -5.53 7.99
C VAL A 97 10.39 -6.20 9.35
N THR A 98 9.48 -5.95 10.31
CA THR A 98 9.56 -6.54 11.66
C THR A 98 9.46 -8.06 11.66
N THR A 99 8.93 -8.67 10.60
CA THR A 99 8.80 -10.13 10.46
C THR A 99 10.11 -10.81 10.03
N GLY A 100 11.13 -10.03 9.62
CA GLY A 100 12.38 -10.57 9.08
C GLY A 100 12.27 -11.11 7.66
N HIS A 101 11.17 -10.86 6.94
CA HIS A 101 11.01 -11.31 5.57
C HIS A 101 12.08 -10.68 4.65
N PRO A 102 12.80 -11.47 3.84
CA PRO A 102 13.99 -11.01 3.12
C PRO A 102 13.74 -9.85 2.15
N GLU A 103 12.56 -9.82 1.52
CA GLU A 103 12.19 -8.76 0.57
C GLU A 103 11.50 -7.54 1.23
N ALA A 104 11.19 -7.58 2.53
CA ALA A 104 10.40 -6.53 3.16
C ALA A 104 11.17 -5.20 3.24
N ARG A 105 12.47 -5.23 3.55
CA ARG A 105 13.30 -4.01 3.60
C ARG A 105 13.35 -3.32 2.24
N LYS A 106 13.56 -4.10 1.17
CA LYS A 106 13.57 -3.59 -0.20
C LYS A 106 12.23 -2.95 -0.61
N LEU A 107 11.11 -3.52 -0.15
CA LEU A 107 9.78 -2.94 -0.37
C LEU A 107 9.64 -1.62 0.38
N LEU A 108 10.08 -1.55 1.64
CA LEU A 108 10.04 -0.34 2.45
C LEU A 108 10.88 0.77 1.81
N ASP A 109 12.12 0.49 1.45
CA ASP A 109 13.03 1.47 0.85
C ASP A 109 12.41 2.07 -0.44
N TYR A 110 11.83 1.22 -1.30
CA TYR A 110 11.12 1.69 -2.49
C TYR A 110 9.88 2.53 -2.15
N THR A 111 9.15 2.18 -1.09
CA THR A 111 7.98 2.95 -0.67
C THR A 111 8.38 4.33 -0.17
N ILE A 112 9.47 4.43 0.60
CA ILE A 112 10.03 5.70 1.05
C ILE A 112 10.39 6.58 -0.14
N GLU A 113 11.10 6.04 -1.13
CA GLU A 113 11.45 6.78 -2.37
C GLU A 113 10.21 7.36 -3.07
N VAL A 114 9.10 6.60 -3.13
CA VAL A 114 7.85 7.06 -3.74
C VAL A 114 7.20 8.16 -2.90
N ILE A 115 7.15 8.00 -1.57
CA ILE A 115 6.55 8.97 -0.66
C ILE A 115 7.31 10.29 -0.69
N GLU A 116 8.63 10.27 -0.52
CA GLU A 116 9.46 11.47 -0.53
C GLU A 116 9.40 12.20 -1.87
N LYS A 117 9.29 11.47 -2.98
CA LYS A 117 9.27 12.07 -4.31
C LYS A 117 7.94 12.71 -4.70
N TYR A 118 6.82 12.14 -4.26
CA TYR A 118 5.50 12.53 -4.78
C TYR A 118 4.50 12.95 -3.72
N PHE A 119 4.63 12.48 -2.48
CA PHE A 119 3.59 12.68 -1.47
C PHE A 119 4.04 13.54 -0.30
N TRP A 120 5.34 13.72 -0.08
CA TRP A 120 5.89 14.70 0.85
C TRP A 120 6.28 15.98 0.09
N SER A 121 5.70 17.13 0.48
CA SER A 121 6.08 18.43 -0.07
C SER A 121 7.04 19.14 0.88
N GLU A 122 8.30 19.28 0.47
CA GLU A 122 9.30 20.06 1.21
C GLU A 122 8.94 21.55 1.28
N GLU A 123 8.24 22.09 0.28
CA GLU A 123 7.83 23.50 0.26
C GLU A 123 6.69 23.76 1.26
N GLU A 124 5.71 22.86 1.32
CA GLU A 124 4.54 22.99 2.20
C GLU A 124 4.79 22.39 3.59
N GLN A 125 5.87 21.60 3.77
CA GLN A 125 6.14 20.77 4.95
C GLN A 125 4.93 19.91 5.35
N MET A 126 4.20 19.41 4.34
CA MET A 126 2.95 18.66 4.48
C MET A 126 2.78 17.62 3.36
N CYS A 127 1.86 16.69 3.55
CA CYS A 127 1.55 15.67 2.57
C CYS A 127 0.56 16.14 1.49
N LEU A 128 0.83 15.73 0.25
CA LEU A 128 -0.05 15.90 -0.89
C LEU A 128 -1.10 14.77 -0.94
N GLU A 129 -2.29 15.07 -1.46
CA GLU A 129 -3.43 14.15 -1.40
C GLU A 129 -3.38 13.05 -2.48
N SER A 130 -3.28 13.42 -3.75
CA SER A 130 -3.39 12.48 -4.86
C SER A 130 -2.78 13.04 -6.15
N TRP A 131 -2.46 12.13 -7.08
CA TRP A 131 -1.99 12.43 -8.42
C TRP A 131 -2.72 11.59 -9.47
N ASP A 132 -2.68 12.04 -10.73
CA ASP A 132 -2.95 11.19 -11.88
C ASP A 132 -1.92 10.05 -12.02
N GLU A 133 -2.20 9.07 -12.88
CA GLU A 133 -1.34 7.90 -13.09
C GLU A 133 0.13 8.29 -13.35
N ALA A 134 0.36 9.32 -14.15
CA ALA A 134 1.67 9.71 -14.63
C ALA A 134 2.44 10.63 -13.66
N PHE A 135 1.88 10.97 -12.48
CA PHE A 135 2.41 11.98 -11.57
C PHE A 135 2.66 13.33 -12.27
N SER A 136 1.77 13.72 -13.16
CA SER A 136 1.87 14.97 -13.94
C SER A 136 1.07 16.11 -13.31
N GLN A 137 -0.02 15.80 -12.62
CA GLN A 137 -0.89 16.76 -11.97
C GLN A 137 -1.31 16.25 -10.59
N THR A 138 -0.98 17.03 -9.55
CA THR A 138 -1.51 16.83 -8.20
C THR A 138 -2.90 17.44 -8.08
N GLU A 139 -3.74 16.86 -7.24
CA GLU A 139 -5.03 17.45 -6.91
C GLU A 139 -4.87 18.79 -6.18
N ASP A 140 -5.69 19.78 -6.53
CA ASP A 140 -5.75 21.09 -5.86
C ASP A 140 -6.60 21.01 -4.57
N TYR A 141 -6.29 20.01 -3.76
CA TYR A 141 -6.91 19.74 -2.48
C TYR A 141 -5.84 19.28 -1.48
N ARG A 142 -6.06 19.59 -0.20
CA ARG A 142 -5.21 19.15 0.91
C ARG A 142 -6.11 18.50 1.95
N GLY A 143 -5.99 17.17 2.09
CA GLY A 143 -6.76 16.41 3.06
C GLY A 143 -5.99 16.23 4.37
N GLY A 144 -6.65 16.56 5.49
CA GLY A 144 -6.12 16.23 6.81
C GLY A 144 -6.02 14.71 7.06
N ASN A 145 -6.82 13.91 6.37
CA ASN A 145 -6.88 12.45 6.54
C ASN A 145 -5.62 11.75 5.98
N ALA A 146 -5.09 12.22 4.85
CA ALA A 146 -3.82 11.72 4.31
C ALA A 146 -2.64 12.08 5.24
N ASN A 147 -2.60 13.33 5.71
CA ASN A 147 -1.58 13.79 6.67
C ASN A 147 -1.63 13.02 8.01
N MET A 148 -2.82 12.65 8.50
CA MET A 148 -2.96 11.84 9.72
C MET A 148 -2.31 10.46 9.57
N HIS A 149 -2.54 9.76 8.46
CA HIS A 149 -1.92 8.45 8.24
C HIS A 149 -0.43 8.53 7.87
N ALA A 150 0.04 9.68 7.34
CA ALA A 150 1.47 9.92 7.21
C ALA A 150 2.18 9.94 8.58
N VAL A 151 1.58 10.61 9.57
CA VAL A 151 2.07 10.61 10.96
C VAL A 151 2.06 9.20 11.59
N GLU A 152 1.09 8.37 11.23
CA GLU A 152 1.06 6.96 11.68
C GLU A 152 2.21 6.14 11.09
N ALA A 153 2.59 6.40 9.83
CA ALA A 153 3.58 5.59 9.11
C ALA A 153 5.04 6.02 9.32
N PHE A 154 5.32 7.30 9.54
CA PHE A 154 6.71 7.80 9.65
C PHE A 154 7.51 7.25 10.83
N PRO A 155 6.96 7.11 12.06
CA PRO A 155 7.71 6.57 13.19
C PRO A 155 8.17 5.11 12.98
N ASP A 156 7.40 4.32 12.23
CA ASP A 156 7.68 2.91 11.98
C ASP A 156 8.80 2.70 10.93
N CYS A 157 9.25 3.77 10.27
CA CYS A 157 10.32 3.72 9.26
C CYS A 157 11.73 3.91 9.84
N LEU A 158 11.85 4.38 11.09
CA LEU A 158 13.11 4.68 11.78
C LEU A 158 13.72 3.45 12.50
#